data_AF-A0A392PGX4-F1
#
_entry.id   AF-A0A392PGX4-F1
#
_cell.length_a   1.000
_cell.length_b   1.000
_cell.length_c   1.000
_cell.angle_alpha   90.00
_cell.angle_beta   90.00
_cell.angle_gamma   90.00
#
_symmetry.space_group_name_H-M   'P 1'
#
loop_
_entity.id
_entity.type
_entity.pdbx_description
1 polymer ?
#
loop_
_entity_poly.entity_id
_entity_poly.type
_entity_poly.pdbx_seq_one_letter_code
_entity_poly.pdbx_strand_id
1 'polypeptide(L)' 'SIEFKDIVKIGRTHTQDATPLTLGQEFSGYTTQVKYSIDRVISTLPRMYQV' A
#
# COMPACT_ATOMS: atom_id res chain seq x y z
N SER A 1 -1.22 -7.70 -5.88
CA SER A 1 -1.07 -9.17 -5.76
C SER A 1 -1.49 -9.80 -7.09
N ILE A 2 -0.66 -10.68 -7.68
CA ILE A 2 -1.00 -11.39 -8.92
C ILE A 2 -2.17 -12.35 -8.67
N GLU A 3 -2.16 -13.03 -7.53
CA GLU A 3 -3.19 -13.97 -7.09
C GLU A 3 -4.59 -13.34 -7.00
N PHE A 4 -4.67 -12.07 -6.59
CA PHE A 4 -5.95 -11.37 -6.36
C PHE A 4 -6.34 -10.40 -7.47
N LYS A 5 -5.63 -10.42 -8.61
CA LYS A 5 -5.80 -9.44 -9.68
C LYS A 5 -7.25 -9.37 -10.19
N ASP A 6 -7.89 -10.52 -10.33
CA ASP A 6 -9.19 -10.65 -10.99
C ASP A 6 -10.37 -10.74 -10.00
N ILE A 7 -10.11 -10.68 -8.68
CA ILE A 7 -11.15 -10.71 -7.65
C ILE A 7 -11.73 -9.29 -7.49
N VAL A 8 -12.92 -9.05 -8.01
CA VAL A 8 -13.66 -7.78 -7.82
C VAL A 8 -14.40 -7.79 -6.49
N LYS A 9 -14.33 -6.70 -5.72
CA LYS A 9 -15.04 -6.51 -4.45
C LYS A 9 -15.68 -5.12 -4.34
N ILE A 10 -16.63 -5.00 -3.41
CA ILE A 10 -17.19 -3.68 -3.03
C ILE A 10 -16.13 -2.85 -2.31
N GLY A 11 -15.98 -1.58 -2.71
CA GLY A 11 -15.15 -0.62 -1.99
C GLY A 11 -15.83 -0.18 -0.69
N ARG A 12 -15.05 0.33 0.27
CA ARG A 12 -15.60 0.97 1.47
C ARG A 12 -14.91 2.28 1.79
N THR A 13 -15.68 3.34 1.98
CA THR A 13 -15.22 4.64 2.49
C THR A 13 -16.08 5.01 3.67
N HIS A 14 -15.50 5.51 4.77
CA HIS A 14 -16.23 5.72 6.03
C HIS A 14 -17.01 4.47 6.48
N THR A 15 -16.49 3.27 6.18
CA THR A 15 -17.13 1.96 6.42
C THR A 15 -18.44 1.69 5.65
N GLN A 16 -18.87 2.62 4.80
CA GLN A 16 -20.03 2.47 3.91
C GLN A 16 -19.61 1.95 2.54
N ASP A 17 -20.52 1.27 1.86
CA ASP A 17 -20.28 0.74 0.52
C ASP A 17 -19.98 1.88 -0.49
N ALA A 18 -19.02 1.63 -1.37
CA ALA A 18 -18.54 2.56 -2.39
C ALA A 18 -18.38 1.84 -3.74
N THR A 19 -17.81 2.52 -4.74
CA THR A 19 -17.58 1.92 -6.07
C THR A 19 -16.65 0.70 -6.00
N PRO A 20 -16.87 -0.34 -6.84
CA PRO A 20 -16.03 -1.53 -6.84
C PRO A 20 -14.57 -1.28 -7.22
N LEU A 21 -13.69 -2.15 -6.72
CA LEU A 21 -12.28 -2.27 -7.07
C LEU A 21 -11.84 -3.74 -6.98
N THR A 22 -10.67 -4.08 -7.51
CA THR A 22 -10.13 -5.43 -7.32
C THR A 22 -9.41 -5.57 -5.98
N LEU A 23 -9.45 -6.76 -5.38
CA LEU A 23 -8.66 -7.06 -4.18
C LEU A 23 -7.16 -6.91 -4.47
N GLY A 24 -6.72 -7.20 -5.70
CA GLY A 24 -5.38 -6.92 -6.17
C GLY A 24 -4.98 -5.44 -6.08
N GLN A 25 -5.91 -4.52 -6.35
CA GLN A 25 -5.72 -3.06 -6.18
C GLN A 25 -5.64 -2.66 -4.70
N GLU A 26 -6.45 -3.25 -3.82
CA GLU A 26 -6.36 -3.00 -2.38
C GLU A 26 -4.99 -3.41 -1.81
N PHE A 27 -4.51 -4.60 -2.18
CA PHE A 27 -3.18 -5.08 -1.78
C PHE A 27 -2.02 -4.28 -2.41
N SER A 28 -2.20 -3.66 -3.58
CA SER A 28 -1.17 -2.78 -4.15
C SER A 28 -0.99 -1.51 -3.31
N GLY A 29 -2.07 -1.04 -2.67
CA GLY A 29 -2.03 0.02 -1.67
C GLY A 29 -1.12 -0.34 -0.49
N TYR A 30 -1.30 -1.53 0.10
CA TYR A 30 -0.44 -2.01 1.21
C TYR A 30 1.02 -2.14 0.79
N THR A 31 1.27 -2.72 -0.39
CA THR A 31 2.62 -2.87 -0.94
C THR A 31 3.32 -1.51 -1.09
N THR A 32 2.59 -0.52 -1.59
CA THR A 32 3.11 0.85 -1.77
C THR A 32 3.41 1.51 -0.43
N GLN A 33 2.55 1.33 0.58
CA GLN A 33 2.79 1.85 1.93
C GLN A 33 4.07 1.28 2.53
N VAL A 34 4.29 -0.04 2.42
CA VAL A 34 5.51 -0.69 2.92
C VAL A 34 6.75 -0.17 2.20
N LYS A 35 6.71 -0.09 0.86
CA LYS A 35 7.80 0.46 0.06
C LYS A 35 8.21 1.86 0.53
N TYR A 36 7.25 2.78 0.62
CA TYR A 36 7.53 4.15 1.06
C TYR A 36 7.98 4.23 2.52
N SER A 37 7.54 3.30 3.37
CA SER A 37 8.01 3.23 4.75
C SER A 37 9.47 2.81 4.84
N ILE A 38 9.89 1.84 4.03
CA ILE A 38 11.29 1.42 3.89
C ILE A 38 12.14 2.59 3.37
N ASP A 39 11.70 3.23 2.28
CA ASP A 39 12.41 4.37 1.69
C ASP A 39 12.60 5.49 2.71
N ARG A 40 11.56 5.78 3.51
CA ARG A 40 11.61 6.77 4.58
C ARG A 40 12.65 6.42 5.64
N VAL A 41 12.68 5.18 6.13
CA VAL A 41 13.66 4.73 7.13
C VAL A 41 15.07 4.79 6.57
N ILE A 42 15.31 4.28 5.36
CA ILE A 42 16.65 4.30 4.75
C ILE A 42 17.14 5.74 4.54
N SER A 43 16.25 6.67 4.19
CA SER A 43 16.60 8.09 3.98
C SER A 43 17.10 8.81 5.24
N THR A 44 16.89 8.25 6.45
CA THR A 44 17.44 8.84 7.68
C THR A 44 18.90 8.46 7.92
N LEU A 45 19.35 7.32 7.38
CA LEU A 45 20.67 6.76 7.65
C LEU A 45 21.85 7.68 7.32
N PRO A 46 21.88 8.43 6.18
CA PRO A 46 23.01 9.29 5.86
C PRO A 46 23.29 10.35 6.93
N ARG A 47 22.25 10.88 7.59
CA ARG A 47 22.39 11.87 8.68
C ARG A 47 22.76 11.22 10.00
N MET A 48 22.39 9.96 10.23
CA MET A 48 22.76 9.22 11.45
C MET A 48 24.22 8.75 11.43
N TYR A 49 24.79 8.50 10.25
CA TYR A 49 26.17 8.04 10.09
C TYR A 49 27.18 9.16 9.87
N GLN A 50 26.76 10.42 9.93
CA GLN A 50 27.70 11.54 10.01
C GLN A 50 28.41 11.50 11.37
N VAL A 51 29.67 11.04 11.36
CA VAL A 51 30.67 11.21 12.43
C VAL A 51 31.54 12.42 12.14
#